data_AF-A0A376U1B7-F1
#
_entry.id   AF-A0A376U1B7-F1
#
_cell.length_a   1.000
_cell.length_b   1.000
_cell.length_c   1.000
_cell.angle_alpha   90.00
_cell.angle_beta   90.00
_cell.angle_gamma   90.00
#
_symmetry.space_group_name_H-M   'P 1'
#
loop_
_entity.id
_entity.type
_entity.pdbx_description
1 polymer ?
#
loop_
_entity_poly.entity_id
_entity_poly.type
_entity_poly.pdbx_seq_one_letter_code
_entity_poly.pdbx_strand_id
1 'polypeptide(L)' 'MRKLCAVILSAVVWLVAAGTPASAAEHQSTLSAGYLQTHTDMPGSDDLKGINVNTVMNLRTRWGW' A
#
# COMPACT_ATOMS: atom_id res chain seq x y z
N MET A 1 25.59 -1.10 40.18
CA MET A 1 24.20 -0.73 39.80
C MET A 1 24.12 0.13 38.54
N ARG A 2 24.78 1.30 38.45
CA ARG A 2 24.65 2.21 37.28
C ARG A 2 25.09 1.61 35.93
N LYS A 3 26.17 0.81 35.91
CA LYS A 3 26.67 0.14 34.69
C LYS A 3 25.66 -0.88 34.11
N LEU A 4 24.97 -1.61 34.98
CA LEU A 4 23.98 -2.61 34.55
C LEU A 4 22.76 -1.95 33.91
N CYS A 5 22.25 -0.87 34.52
CA CYS A 5 21.14 -0.09 33.96
C CYS A 5 21.48 0.47 32.56
N ALA A 6 22.70 0.97 32.35
CA ALA A 6 23.13 1.46 31.04
C ALA A 6 23.14 0.36 29.97
N VAL A 7 23.61 -0.84 30.32
CA VAL A 7 23.63 -2.00 29.41
C VAL A 7 22.20 -2.44 29.03
N ILE A 8 21.28 -2.49 30.01
CA ILE A 8 19.89 -2.87 29.77
C ILE A 8 19.18 -1.85 28.88
N LEU A 9 19.35 -0.55 29.17
CA LEU A 9 18.75 0.51 28.35
C LEU A 9 19.28 0.48 26.92
N SER A 10 20.58 0.24 26.73
CA SER A 10 21.17 0.10 25.40
C SER A 10 20.60 -1.09 24.63
N ALA A 11 20.41 -2.24 25.30
CA ALA A 11 19.83 -3.42 24.68
C ALA A 11 18.36 -3.20 24.28
N VAL A 12 17.58 -2.54 25.14
CA VAL A 12 16.17 -2.20 24.86
C VAL A 12 16.04 -1.28 23.65
N VAL A 13 16.88 -0.24 23.55
CA VAL A 13 16.89 0.66 22.39
C VAL A 13 17.18 -0.11 21.10
N TRP A 14 18.11 -1.07 21.14
CA TRP A 14 18.43 -1.89 19.98
C TRP A 14 17.28 -2.80 19.55
N LEU A 15 16.56 -3.38 20.52
CA LEU A 15 15.38 -4.22 20.25
C LEU A 15 14.23 -3.40 19.65
N VAL A 16 14.00 -2.18 20.15
CA VAL A 16 12.96 -1.29 19.60
C VAL A 16 13.33 -0.82 18.19
N ALA A 17 14.60 -0.51 17.94
CA ALA A 17 15.08 -0.12 16.61
C ALA A 17 15.02 -1.28 15.60
N ALA A 18 15.26 -2.52 16.04
CA ALA A 18 15.12 -3.71 15.19
C ALA A 18 13.66 -4.14 14.97
N GLY A 19 12.73 -3.68 15.81
CA GLY A 19 11.30 -4.00 15.75
C GLY A 19 10.51 -3.23 14.69
N THR A 20 11.12 -2.30 13.96
CA THR A 20 10.49 -1.65 12.81
C THR A 20 10.75 -2.49 11.57
N PRO A 21 9.77 -3.25 11.04
CA PRO A 21 9.93 -3.81 9.72
C PRO A 21 10.03 -2.62 8.76
N ALA A 22 11.21 -2.43 8.15
CA ALA A 22 11.33 -1.68 6.92
C ALA A 22 10.62 -2.47 5.82
N SER A 23 9.30 -2.53 5.93
CA SER A 23 8.42 -3.19 4.99
C SER A 23 8.39 -2.33 3.74
N ALA A 24 9.35 -2.52 2.85
CA ALA A 24 9.12 -2.31 1.43
C ALA A 24 8.09 -3.38 1.05
N ALA A 25 6.81 -3.06 1.21
CA ALA A 25 5.74 -3.93 0.77
C ALA A 25 5.92 -4.09 -0.75
N GLU A 26 6.41 -5.25 -1.18
CA GLU A 26 6.19 -5.73 -2.54
C GLU A 26 4.69 -5.99 -2.64
N HIS A 27 3.97 -4.91 -2.84
CA HIS A 27 2.54 -4.93 -2.92
C HIS A 27 2.22 -5.61 -4.23
N GLN A 28 1.67 -6.83 -4.20
CA GLN A 28 0.98 -7.42 -5.34
C GLN A 28 -0.21 -6.52 -5.66
N SER A 29 0.07 -5.42 -6.34
CA SER A 29 -0.90 -4.44 -6.79
C SER A 29 -1.23 -4.79 -8.22
N THR A 30 -2.48 -5.16 -8.46
CA THR A 30 -2.94 -5.47 -9.81
C THR A 30 -3.47 -4.18 -10.41
N LEU A 31 -2.80 -3.69 -11.45
CA LEU A 31 -3.26 -2.59 -12.29
C LEU A 31 -4.07 -3.19 -13.45
N SER A 32 -5.31 -2.74 -13.63
CA SER A 32 -6.15 -3.12 -14.77
C SER A 32 -6.61 -1.88 -15.52
N ALA A 33 -6.56 -1.93 -16.84
CA ALA A 33 -7.04 -0.87 -17.72
C ALA A 33 -8.13 -1.40 -18.65
N GLY A 34 -9.18 -0.61 -18.87
CA GLY A 34 -10.29 -0.93 -19.76
C GLY A 34 -10.76 0.28 -20.55
N TYR A 35 -11.33 0.05 -21.73
CA TYR A 35 -11.90 1.10 -22.57
C TYR A 35 -13.37 1.31 -22.21
N LEU A 36 -13.72 2.55 -21.89
CA LEU A 36 -15.09 2.93 -21.57
C LEU A 36 -15.67 3.67 -22.77
N GLN A 37 -16.72 3.13 -23.37
CA GLN A 37 -17.51 3.80 -24.40
C GLN A 37 -18.87 4.16 -23.80
N THR A 38 -19.14 5.45 -23.69
CA THR A 38 -20.45 5.94 -23.23
C THR A 38 -21.19 6.55 -24.42
N HIS A 39 -22.20 5.83 -24.92
CA HIS A 39 -23.13 6.36 -25.90
C HIS A 39 -24.20 7.17 -25.18
N THR A 40 -24.44 8.39 -25.62
CA THR A 40 -25.53 9.25 -25.11
C THR A 40 -26.55 9.40 -26.23
N ASP A 41 -27.78 8.95 -26.02
CA ASP A 41 -28.85 8.95 -27.04
C ASP A 41 -29.40 10.34 -27.40
N MET A 42 -28.66 11.42 -27.08
CA MET A 42 -29.04 12.77 -27.46
C MET A 42 -28.61 13.06 -28.90
N PRO A 43 -29.51 13.58 -29.77
CA PRO A 43 -29.16 13.95 -31.13
C PRO A 43 -28.08 15.04 -31.10
N GLY A 44 -26.90 14.73 -31.65
CA GLY A 44 -25.71 15.59 -31.64
C GLY A 44 -24.71 15.32 -30.52
N SER A 45 -24.88 14.26 -29.72
CA SER A 45 -23.87 13.85 -28.75
C SER A 45 -22.76 13.06 -29.43
N ASP A 46 -21.54 13.57 -29.34
CA ASP A 46 -20.35 12.82 -29.72
C ASP A 46 -20.15 11.61 -28.81
N ASP A 47 -19.62 10.54 -29.40
CA ASP A 47 -19.40 9.26 -28.76
C ASP A 47 -18.16 9.36 -27.83
N LEU A 48 -18.40 9.61 -26.54
CA LEU A 48 -17.31 9.83 -25.57
C LEU A 48 -16.55 8.52 -25.32
N LYS A 49 -15.26 8.53 -25.65
CA LYS A 49 -14.33 7.43 -25.42
C LYS A 49 -13.43 7.77 -24.22
N GLY A 50 -13.39 6.91 -23.22
CA GLY A 50 -12.57 7.07 -22.02
C GLY A 50 -11.66 5.87 -21.77
N ILE A 51 -10.56 6.08 -21.04
CA ILE A 51 -9.70 5.02 -20.52
C ILE A 51 -9.95 4.94 -19.02
N ASN A 52 -10.42 3.78 -18.54
CA ASN A 52 -10.56 3.53 -17.12
C ASN A 52 -9.34 2.74 -16.62
N VAL A 53 -8.76 3.20 -15.51
CA VAL A 53 -7.63 2.54 -14.85
C VAL A 53 -8.01 2.25 -13.42
N ASN A 54 -7.95 0.97 -13.03
CA ASN A 54 -8.20 0.51 -11.68
C ASN A 54 -6.92 -0.06 -11.07
N THR A 55 -6.63 0.29 -9.83
CA THR A 55 -5.52 -0.29 -9.08
C THR A 55 -6.06 -1.00 -7.85
N VAL A 56 -5.85 -2.30 -7.76
CA VAL A 56 -6.18 -3.09 -6.58
C VAL A 56 -4.92 -3.27 -5.75
N MET A 57 -4.92 -2.73 -4.54
CA MET A 57 -3.79 -2.78 -3.61
C MET A 57 -4.05 -3.83 -2.53
N ASN A 58 -3.23 -4.88 -2.44
CA ASN A 58 -3.35 -5.91 -1.41
C ASN A 58 -2.48 -5.60 -0.18
N LEU A 59 -3.03 -4.86 0.79
CA LEU A 59 -2.35 -4.59 2.07
C LEU A 59 -2.36 -5.84 2.96
N ARG A 60 -1.53 -6.84 2.66
CA ARG A 60 -1.27 -7.94 3.60
C ARG A 60 -0.36 -7.44 4.73
N THR A 61 -0.96 -6.83 5.76
CA THR A 61 -0.27 -6.71 7.05
C THR A 61 -0.12 -8.13 7.62
N ARG A 62 1.11 -8.51 7.97
CA ARG A 62 1.47 -9.83 8.53
C ARG A 62 0.96 -10.01 9.97
N TRP A 63 -0.29 -9.65 10.23
CA TRP A 63 -1.01 -9.88 11.48
C TRP A 63 -2.38 -10.44 11.10
N GLY A 64 -2.40 -11.75 10.85
CA GLY A 64 -3.64 -12.50 10.74
C GLY A 64 -4.21 -12.70 12.14
N TRP A 65 -5.47 -12.34 12.32
CA TRP A 65 -6.31 -12.84 13.39
C TRP A 65 -6.85 -14.22 12.99
#